data_AF-A0A1I7SLW8-F1
#
_entry.id   AF-A0A1I7SLW8-F1
#
_cell.length_a   1.000
_cell.length_b   1.000
_cell.length_c   1.000
_cell.angle_alpha   90.00
_cell.angle_beta   90.00
_cell.angle_gamma   90.00
#
_symmetry.space_group_name_H-M   'P 1'
#
loop_
_entity.id
_entity.type
_entity.pdbx_description
1 polymer ?
#
loop_
_entity_poly.entity_id
_entity_poly.type
_entity_poly.pdbx_seq_one_letter_code
_entity_poly.pdbx_strand_id
1 'polypeptide(L)'
;MMPNECESCVVSIRDFQDHARKLSKKFGEPGVAEGVFLDLIEDFCPRMMEYRVHREKAGVQRFQKSESALIHKLKDMASKGTNIKADIPMNLWDEPPVEAARLKFDCEKILEENEEILEKWFHKTRFDKDLVDAVCYNADDAPCKNGREDL
;
A
#
# COMPACT_ATOMS: atom_id res chain seq x y z
N MET A 1 -10.68 -9.43 -7.31
CA MET A 1 -11.66 -8.81 -6.39
C MET A 1 -11.04 -7.50 -5.98
N MET A 2 -11.76 -6.40 -6.21
CA MET A 2 -11.24 -5.07 -5.92
C MET A 2 -10.88 -4.94 -4.43
N PRO A 3 -9.86 -4.14 -4.06
CA PRO A 3 -9.66 -3.72 -2.68
C PRO A 3 -10.93 -3.07 -2.12
N ASN A 4 -11.29 -3.40 -0.89
CA ASN A 4 -12.26 -2.61 -0.14
C ASN A 4 -11.56 -1.44 0.59
N GLU A 5 -12.32 -0.50 1.15
CA GLU A 5 -11.79 0.71 1.78
C GLU A 5 -10.85 0.41 2.96
N CYS A 6 -11.19 -0.58 3.79
CA CYS A 6 -10.34 -1.00 4.91
C CYS A 6 -9.01 -1.60 4.43
N GLU A 7 -9.07 -2.49 3.44
CA GLU A 7 -7.87 -3.08 2.83
C GLU A 7 -6.96 -2.01 2.22
N SER A 8 -7.53 -1.08 1.45
CA SER A 8 -6.81 0.04 0.87
C SER A 8 -6.15 0.89 1.96
N CYS A 9 -6.88 1.24 3.02
CA CYS A 9 -6.31 2.01 4.13
C CYS A 9 -5.13 1.30 4.79
N VAL A 10 -5.31 0.04 5.18
CA VAL A 10 -4.27 -0.69 5.92
C VAL A 10 -3.06 -1.02 5.06
N VAL A 11 -3.22 -1.20 3.75
CA VAL A 11 -2.08 -1.36 2.82
C VAL A 11 -1.34 -0.02 2.67
N SER A 12 -2.06 1.06 2.35
CA SER A 12 -1.47 2.37 2.07
C SER A 12 -0.81 2.99 3.30
N ILE A 13 -1.52 3.05 4.44
CA ILE A 13 -1.02 3.70 5.66
C ILE A 13 0.16 2.95 6.27
N ARG A 14 0.17 1.62 6.18
CA ARG A 14 1.31 0.81 6.66
C ARG A 14 2.57 1.05 5.84
N ASP A 15 2.46 1.07 4.51
CA ASP A 15 3.60 1.34 3.63
C ASP A 15 4.05 2.80 3.77
N PHE A 16 3.11 3.74 3.94
CA PHE A 16 3.41 5.14 4.24
C PHE A 16 4.18 5.27 5.55
N GLN A 17 3.70 4.67 6.63
CA GLN A 17 4.35 4.63 7.94
C GLN A 17 5.78 4.10 7.84
N ASP A 18 5.99 3.00 7.11
CA ASP A 18 7.32 2.41 6.93
C ASP A 18 8.25 3.28 6.09
N HIS A 19 7.72 4.00 5.09
CA HIS A 19 8.50 4.93 4.28
C HIS A 19 8.87 6.20 5.05
N ALA A 20 7.89 6.81 5.73
CA ALA A 20 8.04 7.97 6.59
C ALA A 20 9.09 7.76 7.68
N ARG A 21 9.07 6.61 8.36
CA ARG A 21 10.05 6.24 9.39
C ARG A 21 11.48 6.22 8.87
N LYS A 22 11.69 5.84 7.61
CA LYS A 22 13.03 5.85 6.98
C LYS A 22 13.48 7.27 6.67
N LEU A 23 12.57 8.13 6.19
CA LEU A 23 12.85 9.53 5.89
C LEU A 23 13.13 10.36 7.15
N SER A 24 12.29 10.24 8.18
CA SER A 24 12.47 10.96 9.44
C SER A 24 13.82 10.62 10.12
N LYS A 25 14.25 9.35 10.09
CA LYS A 25 15.59 8.95 10.57
C LYS A 25 16.74 9.59 9.79
N LYS A 26 16.52 9.93 8.51
CA LYS A 26 17.52 10.51 7.62
C LYS A 26 17.57 12.05 7.71
N PHE A 27 16.44 12.68 8.01
CA PHE A 27 16.24 14.13 7.87
C PHE A 27 15.69 14.80 9.15
N GLY A 28 15.99 14.27 10.34
CA GLY A 28 15.35 14.62 11.63
C GLY A 28 15.54 16.05 12.16
N GLU A 29 15.88 17.03 11.33
CA GLU A 29 15.89 18.46 11.67
C GLU A 29 14.51 19.08 11.44
N PRO A 30 13.94 19.87 12.38
CA PRO A 30 12.55 20.35 12.30
C PRO A 30 12.16 21.08 11.01
N GLY A 31 13.00 21.99 10.51
CA GLY A 31 12.71 22.74 9.28
C GLY A 31 12.90 21.93 7.99
N VAL A 32 13.67 20.84 8.05
CA VAL A 32 13.82 19.89 6.94
C VAL A 32 12.65 18.90 6.95
N ALA A 33 12.14 18.55 8.13
CA ALA A 33 11.04 17.62 8.30
C ALA A 33 9.74 18.09 7.63
N GLU A 34 9.41 19.39 7.71
CA GLU A 34 8.19 19.95 7.10
C GLU A 34 8.19 19.79 5.57
N GLY A 35 9.25 20.25 4.89
CA GLY A 35 9.38 20.07 3.44
C GLY A 35 9.41 18.60 3.02
N VAL A 36 10.11 17.75 3.78
CA VAL A 36 10.14 16.29 3.55
C VAL A 36 8.75 15.66 3.71
N PHE A 37 7.92 16.16 4.62
CA PHE A 37 6.55 15.67 4.78
C PHE A 37 5.67 16.04 3.57
N LEU A 38 5.76 17.27 3.08
CA LEU A 38 5.03 17.72 1.89
C LEU A 38 5.43 16.91 0.65
N ASP A 39 6.72 16.74 0.40
CA ASP A 39 7.21 15.91 -0.71
C ASP A 39 6.71 14.46 -0.56
N LEU A 40 6.72 13.94 0.68
CA LEU A 40 6.26 12.59 0.97
C LEU A 40 4.78 12.39 0.66
N ILE A 41 3.90 13.32 1.08
CA ILE A 41 2.46 13.14 0.89
C ILE A 41 2.07 13.25 -0.59
N GLU A 42 2.75 14.11 -1.36
CA GLU A 42 2.51 14.28 -2.80
C GLU A 42 3.00 13.07 -3.64
N ASP A 43 4.18 12.53 -3.33
CA ASP A 43 4.84 11.54 -4.19
C ASP A 43 4.69 10.08 -3.76
N PHE A 44 4.05 9.81 -2.61
CA PHE A 44 4.01 8.45 -2.06
C PHE A 44 3.10 7.49 -2.84
N CYS A 45 1.87 7.89 -3.17
CA CYS A 45 0.84 6.97 -3.67
C CYS A 45 1.13 6.29 -5.02
N PRO A 46 1.93 6.83 -5.97
CA PRO A 46 2.40 6.09 -7.13
C PRO A 46 3.03 4.72 -6.81
N ARG A 47 3.62 4.55 -5.62
CA ARG A 47 4.19 3.27 -5.15
C ARG A 47 3.15 2.16 -4.99
N MET A 48 1.87 2.49 -4.89
CA MET A 48 0.79 1.49 -4.84
C MET A 48 0.72 0.65 -6.11
N MET A 49 1.21 1.18 -7.24
CA MET A 49 1.30 0.44 -8.51
C MET A 49 2.27 -0.74 -8.46
N GLU A 50 3.16 -0.81 -7.47
CA GLU A 50 4.05 -1.96 -7.28
C GLU A 50 3.32 -3.20 -6.72
N TYR A 51 2.12 -3.02 -6.15
CA TYR A 51 1.39 -4.12 -5.52
C TYR A 51 0.73 -5.06 -6.53
N ARG A 52 0.73 -6.34 -6.19
CA ARG A 52 0.05 -7.42 -6.90
C ARG A 52 -0.95 -8.10 -5.98
N VAL A 53 -1.94 -8.76 -6.59
CA VAL A 53 -2.96 -9.55 -5.87
C VAL A 53 -2.60 -11.04 -5.89
N HIS A 54 -2.39 -11.58 -4.70
CA HIS A 54 -2.13 -12.97 -4.41
C HIS A 54 -3.44 -13.69 -4.09
N ARG A 55 -4.01 -14.39 -5.08
CA ARG A 55 -5.31 -15.06 -4.95
C ARG A 55 -5.30 -16.19 -3.92
N GLU A 56 -4.13 -16.69 -3.57
CA GLU A 56 -3.91 -17.73 -2.57
C GLU A 56 -3.93 -17.22 -1.12
N LYS A 57 -4.05 -15.90 -0.92
CA LYS A 57 -4.08 -15.23 0.39
C LYS A 57 -5.40 -14.48 0.57
N ALA A 58 -5.71 -14.15 1.82
CA ALA A 58 -6.92 -13.43 2.21
C ALA A 58 -6.59 -12.06 2.82
N GLY A 59 -7.61 -11.20 2.84
CA GLY A 59 -7.56 -9.83 3.35
C GLY A 59 -6.32 -9.07 2.92
N VAL A 60 -5.71 -8.30 3.81
CA VAL A 60 -4.57 -7.43 3.44
C VAL A 60 -3.31 -8.20 3.03
N GLN A 61 -3.19 -9.47 3.43
CA GLN A 61 -2.03 -10.30 3.06
C GLN A 61 -2.02 -10.66 1.58
N ARG A 62 -3.16 -10.51 0.88
CA ARG A 62 -3.25 -10.71 -0.56
C ARG A 62 -2.55 -9.62 -1.37
N PHE A 63 -2.18 -8.51 -0.77
CA PHE A 63 -1.48 -7.42 -1.45
C PHE A 63 0.01 -7.50 -1.13
N GLN A 64 0.82 -7.87 -2.13
CA GLN A 64 2.29 -7.88 -1.98
C GLN A 64 2.95 -7.38 -3.26
N LYS A 65 4.14 -6.77 -3.13
CA LYS A 65 4.92 -6.29 -4.29
C LYS A 65 5.65 -7.41 -5.03
N SER A 66 5.78 -8.58 -4.39
CA SER A 66 6.38 -9.77 -4.98
C SER A 66 5.48 -10.40 -6.04
N GLU A 67 6.08 -11.17 -6.93
CA GLU A 67 5.35 -12.00 -7.89
C GLU A 67 4.49 -13.06 -7.19
N SER A 68 3.29 -13.32 -7.73
CA SER A 68 2.40 -14.37 -7.22
C SER A 68 2.86 -15.77 -7.63
N ALA A 69 2.52 -16.78 -6.82
CA ALA A 69 2.88 -18.17 -7.11
C ALA A 69 2.34 -18.66 -8.46
N LEU A 70 1.19 -18.13 -8.90
CA LEU A 70 0.61 -18.45 -10.21
C LEU A 70 1.45 -17.88 -11.36
N ILE A 71 1.79 -16.59 -11.33
CA ILE A 71 2.57 -15.97 -12.41
C ILE A 71 3.96 -16.59 -12.48
N HIS A 72 4.60 -16.85 -11.33
CA HIS A 72 5.87 -17.56 -11.29
C HIS A 72 5.78 -18.94 -11.96
N LYS A 73 4.74 -19.73 -11.65
CA LYS A 73 4.51 -21.03 -12.31
C LYS A 73 4.27 -20.90 -13.81
N LEU A 74 3.49 -19.90 -14.25
CA LEU A 74 3.24 -19.67 -15.67
C LEU A 74 4.53 -19.30 -16.42
N LYS A 75 5.39 -18.45 -15.83
CA LYS A 75 6.73 -18.13 -16.37
C LYS A 75 7.63 -19.36 -16.47
N ASP A 76 7.67 -20.18 -15.43
CA ASP A 76 8.48 -21.40 -15.40
C ASP A 76 7.99 -22.47 -16.40
N MET A 77 6.68 -22.57 -16.63
CA MET A 77 6.14 -23.43 -17.69
C MET A 77 6.48 -22.89 -19.09
N ALA A 78 6.46 -21.57 -19.26
CA ALA A 78 6.69 -20.93 -20.56
C ALA A 78 8.15 -21.08 -20.99
N SER A 79 9.08 -20.92 -20.05
CA SER A 79 10.52 -21.10 -20.27
C SER A 79 10.87 -22.52 -20.69
N LYS A 80 10.06 -23.52 -20.30
CA LYS A 80 10.21 -24.93 -20.68
C LYS A 80 9.63 -25.25 -22.07
N GLY A 81 9.18 -24.26 -22.83
CA GLY A 81 8.65 -24.43 -24.18
C GLY A 81 7.27 -25.10 -24.24
N THR A 82 6.55 -25.13 -23.12
CA THR A 82 5.20 -25.66 -23.07
C THR A 82 4.24 -24.67 -23.74
N ASN A 83 3.37 -25.15 -24.63
CA ASN A 83 2.29 -24.32 -25.18
C ASN A 83 1.22 -24.09 -24.10
N ILE A 84 1.33 -22.97 -23.37
CA ILE A 84 0.42 -22.65 -22.27
C ILE A 84 -0.81 -21.93 -22.83
N LYS A 85 -1.99 -22.49 -22.58
CA LYS A 85 -3.24 -21.73 -22.65
C LYS A 85 -3.38 -20.91 -21.38
N ALA A 86 -2.81 -19.71 -21.38
CA ALA A 86 -2.94 -18.76 -20.28
C ALA A 86 -4.11 -17.82 -20.56
N ASP A 87 -4.96 -17.59 -19.56
CA ASP A 87 -6.03 -16.59 -19.65
C ASP A 87 -5.48 -15.15 -19.67
N ILE A 88 -4.22 -14.97 -19.24
CA ILE A 88 -3.53 -13.68 -19.21
C ILE A 88 -2.40 -13.70 -20.25
N PRO A 89 -2.40 -12.80 -21.24
CA PRO A 89 -1.30 -12.60 -22.18
C PRO A 89 0.05 -12.37 -21.48
N MET A 90 1.12 -12.96 -22.01
CA MET A 90 2.47 -12.87 -21.41
C MET A 90 2.97 -11.44 -21.23
N ASN A 91 2.63 -10.54 -22.15
CA ASN A 91 2.99 -9.13 -22.07
C ASN A 91 2.33 -8.39 -20.91
N LEU A 92 1.35 -8.98 -20.24
CA LEU A 92 0.65 -8.42 -19.08
C LEU A 92 1.08 -9.05 -17.74
N TRP A 93 2.01 -10.00 -17.75
CA TRP A 93 2.45 -10.68 -16.51
C TRP A 93 3.24 -9.75 -15.59
N ASP A 94 3.98 -8.81 -16.17
CA ASP A 94 4.77 -7.82 -15.44
C ASP A 94 4.00 -6.51 -15.20
N GLU A 95 2.89 -6.29 -15.88
CA GLU A 95 2.05 -5.11 -15.71
C GLU A 95 1.35 -5.11 -14.33
N PRO A 96 1.07 -3.92 -13.78
CA PRO A 96 0.30 -3.78 -12.56
C PRO A 96 -1.17 -4.15 -12.81
N PRO A 97 -1.82 -4.87 -11.88
CA PRO A 97 -3.24 -5.21 -12.02
C PRO A 97 -4.13 -3.99 -11.78
N VAL A 98 -5.38 -4.06 -12.23
CA VAL A 98 -6.39 -2.99 -12.01
C VAL A 98 -6.60 -2.72 -10.51
N GLU A 99 -6.48 -3.74 -9.67
CA GLU A 99 -6.50 -3.57 -8.22
C GLU A 99 -5.40 -2.63 -7.69
N ALA A 100 -4.23 -2.57 -8.33
CA ALA A 100 -3.15 -1.66 -7.93
C ALA A 100 -3.48 -0.20 -8.28
N ALA A 101 -4.11 0.03 -9.43
CA ALA A 101 -4.63 1.35 -9.78
C ALA A 101 -5.71 1.83 -8.79
N ARG A 102 -6.55 0.90 -8.31
CA ARG A 102 -7.51 1.21 -7.24
C ARG A 102 -6.83 1.53 -5.91
N LEU A 103 -5.82 0.76 -5.51
CA LEU A 103 -5.02 1.08 -4.32
C LEU A 103 -4.38 2.47 -4.41
N LYS A 104 -3.86 2.86 -5.59
CA LYS A 104 -3.31 4.20 -5.80
C LYS A 104 -4.36 5.30 -5.60
N PHE A 105 -5.53 5.16 -6.22
CA PHE A 105 -6.62 6.12 -6.08
C PHE A 105 -7.10 6.23 -4.63
N ASP A 106 -7.32 5.09 -3.96
CA ASP A 106 -7.74 5.09 -2.56
C ASP A 106 -6.64 5.66 -1.65
N CYS A 107 -5.35 5.40 -1.93
CA CYS A 107 -4.23 6.00 -1.21
C CYS A 107 -4.27 7.52 -1.28
N GLU A 108 -4.42 8.10 -2.47
CA GLU A 108 -4.44 9.55 -2.68
C GLU A 108 -5.55 10.19 -1.83
N LYS A 109 -6.76 9.63 -1.91
CA LYS A 109 -7.90 10.06 -1.10
C LYS A 109 -7.62 9.95 0.40
N ILE A 110 -7.09 8.81 0.86
CA ILE A 110 -6.84 8.56 2.28
C ILE A 110 -5.76 9.51 2.82
N LEU A 111 -4.70 9.78 2.07
CA LEU A 111 -3.67 10.72 2.51
C LEU A 111 -4.23 12.15 2.59
N GLU A 112 -4.98 12.59 1.59
CA GLU A 112 -5.63 13.92 1.56
C GLU A 112 -6.59 14.10 2.75
N GLU A 113 -7.50 13.15 2.98
CA GLU A 113 -8.50 13.25 4.06
C GLU A 113 -7.88 13.19 5.47
N ASN A 114 -6.65 12.68 5.61
CA ASN A 114 -5.99 12.46 6.89
C ASN A 114 -4.70 13.26 7.08
N GLU A 115 -4.42 14.24 6.20
CA GLU A 115 -3.17 15.01 6.19
C GLU A 115 -2.77 15.52 7.58
N GLU A 116 -3.70 16.11 8.32
CA GLU A 116 -3.41 16.62 9.68
C GLU A 116 -2.94 15.53 10.65
N ILE A 117 -3.54 14.34 10.60
CA ILE A 117 -3.17 13.22 11.48
C ILE A 117 -1.79 12.71 11.09
N LEU A 118 -1.53 12.62 9.78
CA LEU A 118 -0.26 12.17 9.21
C LEU A 118 0.88 13.13 9.58
N GLU A 119 0.67 14.44 9.42
CA GLU A 119 1.66 15.47 9.73
C GLU A 119 1.99 15.49 11.23
N LYS A 120 0.95 15.54 12.08
CA LYS A 120 1.11 15.49 13.54
C LYS A 120 1.82 14.22 13.99
N TRP A 121 1.67 13.11 13.28
CA TRP A 121 2.39 11.87 13.56
C TRP A 121 3.84 11.92 13.05
N PHE A 122 4.09 12.46 11.86
CA PHE A 122 5.40 12.57 11.24
C PHE A 122 6.37 13.44 12.06
N HIS A 123 5.88 14.54 12.63
CA HIS A 123 6.67 15.47 13.44
C HIS A 123 6.95 14.99 14.88
N LYS A 124 6.43 13.84 15.30
CA LYS A 124 6.73 13.30 16.64
C LYS A 124 8.15 12.74 16.71
N THR A 125 8.82 13.05 17.81
CA THR A 125 10.19 12.54 18.11
C THR A 125 10.22 11.02 18.35
N ARG A 126 9.06 10.39 18.61
CA ARG A 126 8.92 8.94 18.79
C ARG A 126 7.68 8.44 18.05
N PHE A 127 7.86 7.40 17.23
CA PHE A 127 6.78 6.66 16.57
C PHE A 127 6.15 5.64 17.52
N ASP A 128 5.57 6.12 18.61
CA ASP A 128 4.98 5.30 19.67
C ASP A 128 3.57 4.80 19.33
N LYS A 129 2.81 5.57 18.55
CA LYS A 129 1.47 5.23 18.06
C LYS A 129 1.53 4.59 16.68
N ASP A 130 0.78 3.50 16.50
CA ASP A 130 0.58 2.88 15.19
C ASP A 130 -0.33 3.77 14.34
N LEU A 131 0.20 4.30 13.24
CA LEU A 131 -0.53 5.16 12.32
C LEU A 131 -1.71 4.42 11.67
N VAL A 132 -1.59 3.11 11.49
CA VAL A 132 -2.67 2.28 10.97
C VAL A 132 -3.86 2.30 11.93
N ASP A 133 -3.60 2.15 13.24
CA ASP A 133 -4.67 2.21 14.24
C ASP A 133 -5.30 3.62 14.27
N ALA A 134 -4.50 4.68 14.17
CA ALA A 134 -4.99 6.05 14.20
C ALA A 134 -5.88 6.41 13.00
N VAL A 135 -5.50 6.00 11.79
CA VAL A 135 -6.17 6.40 10.54
C VAL A 135 -7.24 5.38 10.12
N CYS A 136 -6.93 4.09 10.20
CA CYS A 136 -7.80 3.07 9.60
C CYS A 136 -8.89 2.55 10.55
N TYR A 137 -8.71 2.67 11.87
CA TYR A 137 -9.61 2.05 12.86
C TYR A 137 -10.24 3.04 13.84
N ASN A 138 -9.49 4.06 14.28
CA ASN A 138 -9.91 4.93 15.38
C ASN A 138 -10.30 6.35 14.93
N ALA A 139 -10.19 6.67 13.64
CA ALA A 139 -10.73 7.92 13.10
C ALA A 139 -12.27 7.90 13.18
N ASP A 140 -12.89 9.07 13.32
CA ASP A 140 -14.35 9.18 13.41
C ASP A 140 -15.07 8.58 12.17
N ASP A 141 -14.45 8.75 10.99
CA ASP A 141 -14.87 8.16 9.71
C ASP A 141 -13.92 7.04 9.26
N ALA A 142 -13.40 6.25 10.21
CA ALA A 142 -12.46 5.16 9.93
C ALA A 142 -12.96 4.18 8.85
N PRO A 143 -12.12 3.86 7.84
CA PRO A 143 -12.45 2.88 6.80
C PRO A 143 -12.76 1.47 7.33
N CYS A 144 -12.15 1.05 8.45
CA CYS A 144 -12.35 -0.27 9.05
C CYS A 144 -13.35 -0.21 10.20
N LYS A 145 -14.61 -0.60 9.93
CA LYS A 145 -15.73 -0.45 10.88
C LYS A 145 -15.86 -1.58 11.90
N ASN A 146 -15.31 -2.78 11.62
CA ASN A 146 -15.42 -3.95 12.49
C ASN A 146 -14.09 -4.33 13.15
N GLY A 147 -13.14 -3.40 13.24
CA GLY A 147 -11.81 -3.69 13.78
C GLY A 147 -11.00 -4.66 12.89
N ARG A 148 -10.04 -5.37 13.49
CA ARG A 148 -9.08 -6.22 12.74
C ARG A 148 -9.68 -7.52 12.18
N GLU A 149 -10.99 -7.74 12.37
CA GLU A 149 -11.71 -8.89 11.79
C GLU A 149 -11.83 -8.77 10.26
N ASP A 150 -11.58 -7.58 9.70
CA ASP A 150 -11.59 -7.28 8.28
C ASP A 150 -10.24 -7.62 7.56
N LEU A 151 -9.26 -8.24 8.27
CA LEU A 151 -7.89 -8.51 7.79
C LEU A 151 -7.57 -9.98 7.43
#